data_AF-A0A367Q5S2-F1
#
_entry.id   AF-A0A367Q5S2-F1
#
_cell.length_a   1.000
_cell.length_b   1.000
_cell.length_c   1.000
_cell.angle_alpha   90.00
_cell.angle_beta   90.00
_cell.angle_gamma   90.00
#
_symmetry.space_group_name_H-M   'P 1'
#
loop_
_entity.id
_entity.type
_entity.pdbx_description
1 polymer ?
#
loop_
_entity_poly.entity_id
_entity_poly.type
_entity_poly.pdbx_seq_one_letter_code
_entity_poly.pdbx_strand_id
1 'polypeptide(L)'
;MLTLDREKTSAPSYSNLNTSIKETFTAIDRFEWQALEEILQMREKQLYREAGYKSFEEYCQAELSAWGGYRRINQLLGAKKVRDTADELGEYIKNERQARSLLRLVKEPEKLKQAVAIALEQNPSPSESDFAAAANKVVPRLPRQKTQEPMVPQIQEPIVSQIQEPLVPQSAKVTVTSPTHPRHGQSGTISADPPNPRQQIVTFEDGSRELVNNADLDAPSVPFSTERTYPKEYAEAIAQLKQQHQQELERLEQDLRIGLQTEATAQAQQQVQEQLTALQNLFQQQKEENIQLQQRLFELEGLRQLELENQRLQKRIQELERAVEERPAQEWGNTLTKQATKALNKQVKQALENTIDLRSLAQEPPKENATECLRLMGIALGNLATAMNNTKALEAAALILGSEPTPIAIAYRAEQLEMLPQAVSDIRRVLSKPGCTWQDYWAVVQEYEVIKQDYWAELTSEETELITALQNTSSQPRTIGIGSIVAHADPYRTLYVERGEVVEDLGEELVVAWDCWKEQSKKTDRYLRDELRFWQPE
;
A
#
# COMPACT_ATOMS: atom_id res chain seq x y z
N MET A 1 -45.59 -38.47 -3.41
CA MET A 1 -46.24 -37.15 -3.46
C MET A 1 -45.98 -36.45 -2.13
N LEU A 2 -45.05 -35.50 -2.14
CA LEU A 2 -45.01 -34.27 -1.34
C LEU A 2 -43.90 -33.44 -1.99
N THR A 3 -44.25 -32.21 -2.32
CA THR A 3 -43.60 -31.32 -3.29
C THR A 3 -42.25 -30.81 -2.78
N LEU A 4 -41.20 -31.07 -3.57
CA LEU A 4 -39.91 -30.40 -3.45
C LEU A 4 -40.06 -28.94 -3.86
N ASP A 5 -40.03 -28.04 -2.88
CA ASP A 5 -39.73 -26.63 -3.12
C ASP A 5 -38.29 -26.55 -3.62
N ARG A 6 -38.15 -26.45 -4.95
CA ARG A 6 -36.93 -25.99 -5.60
C ARG A 6 -36.64 -24.58 -5.08
N GLU A 7 -35.66 -24.45 -4.20
CA GLU A 7 -34.94 -23.19 -4.05
C GLU A 7 -34.39 -22.81 -5.42
N LYS A 8 -35.08 -21.86 -6.06
CA LYS A 8 -34.54 -21.13 -7.19
C LYS A 8 -33.34 -20.35 -6.64
N THR A 9 -32.14 -20.85 -6.88
CA THR A 9 -30.94 -20.02 -6.89
C THR A 9 -31.15 -18.96 -7.98
N SER A 10 -31.77 -17.85 -7.59
CA SER A 10 -31.85 -16.65 -8.41
C SER A 10 -30.41 -16.27 -8.75
N ALA A 11 -30.11 -16.15 -10.04
CA ALA A 11 -28.87 -15.55 -10.51
C ALA A 11 -28.56 -14.30 -9.66
N PRO A 12 -27.31 -14.09 -9.21
CA PRO A 12 -26.96 -12.94 -8.39
C PRO A 12 -27.53 -11.70 -9.05
N SER A 13 -28.48 -11.05 -8.37
CA SER A 13 -29.16 -9.91 -8.96
C SER A 13 -28.12 -8.81 -9.10
N TYR A 14 -27.66 -8.57 -10.32
CA TYR A 14 -26.76 -7.46 -10.64
C TYR A 14 -27.31 -6.13 -10.13
N SER A 15 -28.63 -5.99 -9.94
CA SER A 15 -29.21 -4.81 -9.30
C SER A 15 -28.78 -4.68 -7.83
N ASN A 16 -28.76 -5.78 -7.07
CA ASN A 16 -28.42 -5.80 -5.65
C ASN A 16 -26.91 -5.58 -5.44
N LEU A 17 -26.11 -6.15 -6.34
CA LEU A 17 -24.66 -5.95 -6.37
C LEU A 17 -24.32 -4.49 -6.76
N ASN A 18 -25.04 -3.92 -7.74
CA ASN A 18 -24.87 -2.53 -8.15
C ASN A 18 -25.40 -1.53 -7.10
N THR A 19 -26.47 -1.84 -6.37
CA THR A 19 -26.90 -1.02 -5.22
C THR A 19 -25.90 -1.11 -4.08
N SER A 20 -25.38 -2.30 -3.75
CA SER A 20 -24.33 -2.47 -2.74
C SER A 20 -23.03 -1.73 -3.12
N ILE A 21 -22.61 -1.80 -4.39
CA ILE A 21 -21.47 -1.04 -4.91
C ILE A 21 -21.73 0.47 -4.87
N LYS A 22 -22.94 0.93 -5.20
CA LYS A 22 -23.30 2.36 -5.08
C LYS A 22 -23.29 2.80 -3.62
N GLU A 23 -23.81 1.98 -2.71
CA GLU A 23 -23.80 2.23 -1.27
C GLU A 23 -22.35 2.32 -0.74
N THR A 24 -21.46 1.42 -1.15
CA THR A 24 -20.04 1.46 -0.75
C THR A 24 -19.33 2.69 -1.30
N PHE A 25 -19.54 3.06 -2.58
CA PHE A 25 -18.99 4.31 -3.11
C PHE A 25 -19.54 5.54 -2.39
N THR A 26 -20.84 5.59 -2.08
CA THR A 26 -21.39 6.71 -1.30
C THR A 26 -20.87 6.74 0.14
N ALA A 27 -20.55 5.59 0.74
CA ALA A 27 -19.93 5.51 2.06
C ALA A 27 -18.48 6.00 2.02
N ILE A 28 -17.72 5.65 0.97
CA ILE A 28 -16.37 6.16 0.72
C ILE A 28 -16.41 7.68 0.51
N ASP A 29 -17.31 8.19 -0.33
CA ASP A 29 -17.46 9.63 -0.56
C ASP A 29 -17.82 10.35 0.76
N ARG A 30 -18.72 9.80 1.59
CA ARG A 30 -19.04 10.35 2.92
C ARG A 30 -17.83 10.39 3.84
N PHE A 31 -17.03 9.32 3.85
CA PHE A 31 -15.80 9.24 4.64
C PHE A 31 -14.77 10.27 4.18
N GLU A 32 -14.62 10.48 2.87
CA GLU A 32 -13.76 11.55 2.32
C GLU A 32 -14.20 12.94 2.82
N TRP A 33 -15.51 13.22 2.85
CA TRP A 33 -16.01 14.52 3.35
C TRP A 33 -15.82 14.72 4.85
N GLN A 34 -15.90 13.65 5.64
CA GLN A 34 -15.62 13.66 7.08
C GLN A 34 -14.12 13.88 7.36
N ALA A 35 -13.24 13.17 6.67
CA ALA A 35 -11.79 13.38 6.80
C ALA A 35 -11.38 14.82 6.41
N LEU A 36 -12.06 15.41 5.42
CA LEU A 36 -11.85 16.82 5.05
C LEU A 36 -12.33 17.80 6.13
N GLU A 37 -13.31 17.45 6.96
CA GLU A 37 -13.72 18.23 8.14
C GLU A 37 -12.56 18.32 9.14
N GLU A 38 -11.93 17.19 9.43
CA GLU A 38 -10.80 17.12 10.36
C GLU A 38 -9.60 17.90 9.81
N ILE A 39 -9.31 17.76 8.52
CA ILE A 39 -8.25 18.53 7.85
C ILE A 39 -8.55 20.04 7.85
N LEU A 40 -9.82 20.45 7.70
CA LEU A 40 -10.22 21.86 7.86
C LEU A 40 -9.99 22.34 9.29
N GLN A 41 -10.41 21.56 10.29
CA GLN A 41 -10.18 21.90 11.69
C GLN A 41 -8.69 21.99 12.01
N MET A 42 -7.87 21.08 11.50
CA MET A 42 -6.40 21.12 11.60
C MET A 42 -5.84 22.43 11.02
N ARG A 43 -6.37 22.88 9.88
CA ARG A 43 -5.97 24.14 9.25
C ARG A 43 -6.41 25.37 10.04
N GLU A 44 -7.66 25.40 10.49
CA GLU A 44 -8.27 26.55 11.16
C GLU A 44 -7.73 26.74 12.59
N LYS A 45 -7.58 25.65 13.34
CA LYS A 45 -6.99 25.64 14.69
C LYS A 45 -5.46 25.70 14.68
N GLN A 46 -4.84 25.68 13.49
CA GLN A 46 -3.39 25.70 13.30
C GLN A 46 -2.64 24.57 14.02
N LEU A 47 -3.28 23.40 14.21
CA LEU A 47 -2.73 22.24 14.92
C LEU A 47 -1.47 21.68 14.24
N TYR A 48 -1.29 21.92 12.93
CA TYR A 48 -0.05 21.61 12.22
C TYR A 48 1.19 22.31 12.80
N ARG A 49 1.00 23.45 13.50
CA ARG A 49 2.10 24.14 14.20
C ARG A 49 2.51 23.42 15.49
N GLU A 50 1.55 22.79 16.16
CA GLU A 50 1.82 21.98 17.37
C GLU A 50 2.62 20.72 17.01
N ALA A 51 2.39 20.18 15.80
CA ALA A 51 3.17 19.08 15.23
C ALA A 51 4.54 19.50 14.63
N GLY A 52 4.91 20.79 14.71
CA GLY A 52 6.23 21.28 14.29
C GLY A 52 6.34 21.77 12.82
N TYR A 53 5.25 21.81 12.06
CA TYR A 53 5.27 22.31 10.67
C TYR A 53 5.11 23.83 10.60
N LYS A 54 5.84 24.51 9.71
CA LYS A 54 5.80 25.98 9.58
C LYS A 54 4.55 26.45 8.83
N SER A 55 4.02 25.61 7.95
CA SER A 55 2.83 25.92 7.16
C SER A 55 1.95 24.69 6.96
N PHE A 56 0.66 24.93 6.71
CA PHE A 56 -0.28 23.86 6.37
C PHE A 56 0.09 23.15 5.06
N GLU A 57 0.71 23.86 4.12
CA GLU A 57 1.20 23.29 2.87
C GLU A 57 2.32 22.27 3.11
N GLU A 58 3.26 22.61 4.00
CA GLU A 58 4.36 21.72 4.40
C GLU A 58 3.83 20.48 5.12
N TYR A 59 2.87 20.64 6.04
CA TYR A 59 2.17 19.51 6.68
C TYR A 59 1.49 18.59 5.65
N CYS A 60 0.71 19.16 4.72
CA CYS A 60 0.04 18.38 3.69
C CYS A 60 1.03 17.69 2.74
N GLN A 61 2.18 18.30 2.48
CA GLN A 61 3.20 17.73 1.60
C GLN A 61 4.02 16.64 2.30
N ALA A 62 4.19 16.69 3.61
CA ALA A 62 4.86 15.66 4.39
C ALA A 62 3.91 14.47 4.69
N GLU A 63 2.85 14.72 5.45
CA GLU A 63 1.98 13.67 6.00
C GLU A 63 0.95 13.14 5.01
N LEU A 64 0.53 13.98 4.05
CA LEU A 64 -0.54 13.63 3.11
C LEU A 64 -0.03 13.53 1.66
N SER A 65 1.28 13.33 1.48
CA SER A 65 1.93 13.09 0.19
C SER A 65 1.32 11.90 -0.55
N ALA A 66 1.08 10.78 0.16
CA ALA A 66 0.43 9.59 -0.37
C ALA A 66 -0.99 9.85 -0.93
N TRP A 67 -1.63 10.92 -0.46
CA TRP A 67 -2.98 11.34 -0.87
C TRP A 67 -2.95 12.48 -1.91
N GLY A 68 -1.81 12.73 -2.55
CA GLY A 68 -1.63 13.76 -3.58
C GLY A 68 -1.24 15.14 -3.03
N GLY A 69 -0.84 15.19 -1.76
CA GLY A 69 -0.27 16.36 -1.10
C GLY A 69 -1.19 17.58 -1.05
N TYR A 70 -0.58 18.75 -0.86
CA TYR A 70 -1.32 20.00 -0.69
C TYR A 70 -2.26 20.31 -1.86
N ARG A 71 -1.84 20.01 -3.10
CA ARG A 71 -2.63 20.29 -4.30
C ARG A 71 -3.96 19.54 -4.31
N ARG A 72 -3.96 18.24 -3.99
CA ARG A 72 -5.18 17.42 -3.99
C ARG A 72 -6.09 17.81 -2.83
N ILE A 73 -5.52 18.04 -1.65
CA ILE A 73 -6.29 18.47 -0.47
C ILE A 73 -6.95 19.82 -0.72
N ASN A 74 -6.25 20.79 -1.29
CA ASN A 74 -6.82 22.10 -1.56
C ASN A 74 -7.97 22.03 -2.60
N GLN A 75 -7.92 21.10 -3.55
CA GLN A 75 -9.04 20.83 -4.47
C GLN A 75 -10.25 20.26 -3.75
N LEU A 76 -10.03 19.28 -2.86
CA LEU A 76 -11.08 18.65 -2.07
C LEU A 76 -11.73 19.65 -1.09
N LEU A 77 -10.92 20.48 -0.41
CA LEU A 77 -11.39 21.58 0.42
C LEU A 77 -12.20 22.60 -0.38
N GLY A 78 -11.78 22.90 -1.61
CA GLY A 78 -12.52 23.76 -2.52
C GLY A 78 -13.87 23.16 -2.95
N ALA A 79 -13.91 21.86 -3.19
CA ALA A 79 -15.14 21.15 -3.52
C ALA A 79 -16.11 21.06 -2.33
N LYS A 80 -15.59 20.92 -1.10
CA LYS A 80 -16.40 20.97 0.13
C LYS A 80 -17.10 22.32 0.26
N LYS A 81 -16.35 23.41 0.07
CA LYS A 81 -16.90 24.77 0.08
C LYS A 81 -18.02 24.95 -0.93
N VAL A 82 -17.88 24.41 -2.14
CA VAL A 82 -18.96 24.45 -3.16
C VAL A 82 -20.22 23.79 -2.63
N ARG A 83 -20.08 22.58 -2.06
CA ARG A 83 -21.18 21.81 -1.51
C ARG A 83 -21.86 22.54 -0.34
N ASP A 84 -21.07 23.07 0.60
CA ASP A 84 -21.59 23.80 1.75
C ASP A 84 -22.31 25.09 1.31
N THR A 85 -21.79 25.81 0.32
CA THR A 85 -22.46 27.03 -0.21
C THR A 85 -23.71 26.75 -1.06
N ALA A 86 -23.90 25.50 -1.50
CA ALA A 86 -25.08 25.08 -2.26
C ALA A 86 -26.26 24.69 -1.37
N ASP A 87 -26.07 24.62 -0.04
CA ASP A 87 -27.04 24.14 0.95
C ASP A 87 -27.69 22.80 0.53
N GLU A 88 -29.03 22.73 0.51
CA GLU A 88 -29.82 21.53 0.14
C GLU A 88 -29.49 21.00 -1.26
N LEU A 89 -29.07 21.87 -2.18
CA LEU A 89 -28.69 21.48 -3.55
C LEU A 89 -27.28 20.88 -3.60
N GLY A 90 -26.50 20.99 -2.53
CA GLY A 90 -25.16 20.43 -2.40
C GLY A 90 -25.14 18.90 -2.39
N GLU A 91 -26.22 18.23 -1.99
CA GLU A 91 -26.30 16.76 -1.97
C GLU A 91 -26.21 16.13 -3.37
N TYR A 92 -26.55 16.89 -4.41
CA TYR A 92 -26.45 16.45 -5.80
C TYR A 92 -25.02 16.52 -6.37
N ILE A 93 -24.10 17.17 -5.66
CA ILE A 93 -22.68 17.25 -6.01
C ILE A 93 -21.94 16.14 -5.26
N LYS A 94 -21.64 15.05 -5.97
CA LYS A 94 -21.07 13.84 -5.36
C LYS A 94 -19.55 13.91 -5.27
N ASN A 95 -18.89 14.40 -6.34
CA ASN A 95 -17.44 14.30 -6.50
C ASN A 95 -16.77 15.66 -6.69
N GLU A 96 -15.48 15.76 -6.34
CA GLU A 96 -14.65 16.96 -6.57
C GLU A 96 -14.66 17.44 -8.02
N ARG A 97 -14.70 16.51 -8.99
CA ARG A 97 -14.74 16.84 -10.41
C ARG A 97 -16.00 17.62 -10.80
N GLN A 98 -17.16 17.25 -10.26
CA GLN A 98 -18.42 17.98 -10.48
C GLN A 98 -18.36 19.37 -9.84
N ALA A 99 -17.79 19.48 -8.64
CA ALA A 99 -17.66 20.74 -7.91
C ALA A 99 -16.66 21.71 -8.54
N ARG A 100 -15.63 21.21 -9.25
CA ARG A 100 -14.53 22.03 -9.80
C ARG A 100 -15.02 23.14 -10.74
N SER A 101 -16.05 22.87 -11.55
CA SER A 101 -16.61 23.86 -12.48
C SER A 101 -17.40 24.96 -11.78
N LEU A 102 -17.95 24.65 -10.60
CA LEU A 102 -18.78 25.50 -9.74
C LEU A 102 -17.95 26.31 -8.74
N LEU A 103 -16.69 25.95 -8.48
CA LEU A 103 -15.80 26.59 -7.49
C LEU A 103 -15.67 28.11 -7.67
N ARG A 104 -15.77 28.62 -8.89
CA ARG A 104 -15.77 30.06 -9.18
C ARG A 104 -17.02 30.80 -8.68
N LEU A 105 -18.15 30.11 -8.58
CA LEU A 105 -19.45 30.64 -8.17
C LEU A 105 -19.63 30.62 -6.65
N VAL A 106 -18.69 30.06 -5.89
CA VAL A 106 -18.72 30.03 -4.41
C VAL A 106 -18.78 31.43 -3.80
N LYS A 107 -18.23 32.44 -4.49
CA LYS A 107 -18.33 33.85 -4.08
C LYS A 107 -19.71 34.47 -4.34
N GLU A 108 -20.56 33.80 -5.12
CA GLU A 108 -21.89 34.24 -5.56
C GLU A 108 -22.91 33.11 -5.34
N PRO A 109 -23.33 32.83 -4.09
CA PRO A 109 -24.10 31.63 -3.73
C PRO A 109 -25.43 31.50 -4.49
N GLU A 110 -26.10 32.63 -4.77
CA GLU A 110 -27.33 32.66 -5.57
C GLU A 110 -27.14 32.13 -6.99
N LYS A 111 -26.03 32.51 -7.64
CA LYS A 111 -25.68 32.03 -8.99
C LYS A 111 -25.23 30.57 -8.98
N LEU A 112 -24.61 30.14 -7.89
CA LEU A 112 -24.24 28.74 -7.68
C LEU A 112 -25.50 27.86 -7.58
N LYS A 113 -26.47 28.24 -6.76
CA LYS A 113 -27.76 27.54 -6.62
C LYS A 113 -28.52 27.48 -7.95
N GLN A 114 -28.56 28.59 -8.69
CA GLN A 114 -29.15 28.63 -10.04
C GLN A 114 -28.43 27.70 -11.02
N ALA A 115 -27.09 27.65 -11.01
CA ALA A 115 -26.34 26.74 -11.88
C ALA A 115 -26.61 25.28 -11.55
N VAL A 116 -26.74 24.93 -10.26
CA VAL A 116 -27.09 23.56 -9.84
C VAL A 116 -28.52 23.20 -10.21
N ALA A 117 -29.48 24.12 -10.04
CA ALA A 117 -30.87 23.92 -10.45
C ALA A 117 -31.01 23.69 -11.96
N ILE A 118 -30.33 24.51 -12.79
CA ILE A 118 -30.33 24.37 -14.25
C ILE A 118 -29.74 23.02 -14.68
N ALA A 119 -28.72 22.52 -13.98
CA ALA A 119 -28.13 21.21 -14.26
C ALA A 119 -29.10 20.07 -13.92
N LEU A 120 -29.82 20.18 -12.79
CA LEU A 120 -30.80 19.19 -12.34
C LEU A 120 -32.06 19.15 -13.22
N GLU A 121 -32.53 20.30 -13.70
CA GLU A 121 -33.64 20.38 -14.65
C GLU A 121 -33.31 19.71 -15.99
N GLN A 122 -32.05 19.81 -16.44
CA GLN A 122 -31.60 19.20 -17.70
C GLN A 122 -31.31 17.72 -17.55
N ASN A 123 -30.74 17.30 -16.41
CA ASN A 123 -30.46 15.91 -16.10
C ASN A 123 -30.70 15.62 -14.60
N PRO A 124 -31.56 14.65 -14.25
CA PRO A 124 -31.81 14.28 -12.85
C PRO A 124 -30.61 13.64 -12.14
N SER A 125 -29.57 13.25 -12.89
CA SER A 125 -28.27 12.82 -12.37
C SER A 125 -27.14 13.56 -13.12
N PRO A 126 -26.86 14.82 -12.77
CA PRO A 126 -25.98 15.70 -13.55
C PRO A 126 -24.51 15.24 -13.52
N SER A 127 -23.89 15.21 -14.70
CA SER A 127 -22.47 14.91 -14.90
C SER A 127 -21.58 16.16 -14.79
N GLU A 128 -20.25 16.00 -14.83
CA GLU A 128 -19.29 17.12 -14.80
C GLU A 128 -19.55 18.14 -15.93
N SER A 129 -19.86 17.66 -17.13
CA SER A 129 -20.15 18.52 -18.28
C SER A 129 -21.44 19.32 -18.11
N ASP A 130 -22.43 18.74 -17.43
CA ASP A 130 -23.73 19.39 -17.21
C ASP A 130 -23.59 20.56 -16.25
N PHE A 131 -22.85 20.36 -15.15
CA PHE A 131 -22.50 21.44 -14.23
C PHE A 131 -21.62 22.51 -14.88
N ALA A 132 -20.67 22.12 -15.74
CA ALA A 132 -19.84 23.08 -16.47
C ALA A 132 -20.65 23.92 -17.47
N ALA A 133 -21.59 23.29 -18.19
CA ALA A 133 -22.48 23.97 -19.12
C ALA A 133 -23.44 24.92 -18.38
N ALA A 134 -24.06 24.46 -17.28
CA ALA A 134 -24.93 25.29 -16.45
C ALA A 134 -24.16 26.47 -15.82
N ALA A 135 -22.96 26.24 -15.29
CA ALA A 135 -22.12 27.30 -14.77
C ALA A 135 -21.75 28.34 -15.85
N ASN A 136 -21.51 27.90 -17.08
CA ASN A 136 -21.21 28.79 -18.21
C ASN A 136 -22.45 29.57 -18.71
N LYS A 137 -23.66 29.03 -18.54
CA LYS A 137 -24.91 29.75 -18.81
C LYS A 137 -25.13 30.88 -17.80
N VAL A 138 -24.87 30.62 -16.52
CA VAL A 138 -25.05 31.62 -15.44
C VAL A 138 -23.93 32.66 -15.44
N VAL A 139 -22.68 32.22 -15.66
CA VAL A 139 -21.52 33.11 -15.77
C VAL A 139 -20.61 32.65 -16.93
N PRO A 140 -20.72 33.28 -18.12
CA PRO A 140 -19.89 32.94 -19.27
C PRO A 140 -18.40 33.09 -18.95
N ARG A 141 -17.59 32.11 -19.36
CA ARG A 141 -16.13 32.27 -19.33
C ARG A 141 -15.73 33.19 -20.48
N LEU A 142 -15.12 34.33 -20.16
CA LEU A 142 -14.33 35.08 -21.15
C LEU A 142 -13.23 34.15 -21.66
N PRO A 143 -13.08 33.98 -22.99
CA PRO A 143 -12.02 33.15 -23.53
C PRO A 143 -10.70 33.72 -23.03
N ARG A 144 -9.88 32.87 -22.39
CA ARG A 144 -8.47 33.19 -22.16
C ARG A 144 -7.88 33.53 -23.52
N GLN A 145 -7.51 34.79 -23.73
CA GLN A 145 -6.61 35.14 -24.81
C GLN A 145 -5.40 34.23 -24.63
N LYS A 146 -5.22 33.28 -25.56
CA LYS A 146 -3.95 32.59 -25.71
C LYS A 146 -2.94 33.72 -25.87
N THR A 147 -2.09 33.92 -24.86
CA THR A 147 -0.81 34.58 -25.05
C THR A 147 -0.19 33.84 -26.23
N GLN A 148 -0.17 34.49 -27.38
CA GLN A 148 0.57 34.00 -28.52
C GLN A 148 2.00 33.84 -28.01
N GLU A 149 2.50 32.61 -28.06
CA GLU A 149 3.93 32.35 -28.05
C GLU A 149 4.57 33.35 -29.01
N PRO A 150 5.68 34.03 -28.65
CA PRO A 150 6.40 34.82 -29.63
C PRO A 150 6.83 33.86 -30.73
N MET A 151 6.19 34.02 -31.90
CA MET A 151 6.60 33.38 -33.12
C MET A 151 8.09 33.62 -33.29
N VAL A 152 8.82 32.52 -33.46
CA VAL A 152 10.14 32.46 -34.08
C VAL A 152 10.19 33.49 -35.22
N PRO A 153 11.07 34.49 -35.21
CA PRO A 153 11.28 35.31 -36.39
C PRO A 153 11.83 34.41 -37.49
N GLN A 154 11.01 34.22 -38.53
CA GLN A 154 11.46 33.70 -39.80
C GLN A 154 12.68 34.51 -40.26
N ILE A 155 13.72 33.78 -40.62
CA ILE A 155 14.88 34.30 -41.34
C ILE A 155 14.36 34.94 -42.63
N GLN A 156 14.38 36.27 -42.68
CA GLN A 156 14.38 37.03 -43.92
C GLN A 156 15.77 37.61 -44.12
N GLU A 157 16.24 37.42 -45.35
CA GLU A 157 17.55 37.78 -45.89
C GLU A 157 17.94 39.24 -45.64
N PRO A 158 19.24 39.56 -45.62
CA PRO A 158 19.74 40.83 -45.12
C PRO A 158 19.38 41.97 -46.08
N ILE A 159 18.51 42.86 -45.63
CA ILE A 159 18.37 44.17 -46.24
C ILE A 159 19.64 44.96 -45.90
N VAL A 160 20.45 45.16 -46.93
CA VAL A 160 21.62 46.02 -46.99
C VAL A 160 21.31 47.36 -46.31
N SER A 161 21.82 47.55 -45.10
CA SER A 161 21.84 48.87 -44.48
C SER A 161 22.93 49.67 -45.18
N GLN A 162 22.50 50.75 -45.82
CA GLN A 162 23.33 51.74 -46.47
C GLN A 162 24.48 52.16 -45.53
N ILE A 163 25.70 52.08 -46.05
CA ILE A 163 26.89 52.66 -45.44
C ILE A 163 26.63 54.17 -45.31
N GLN A 164 26.31 54.63 -44.10
CA GLN A 164 26.51 56.05 -43.78
C GLN A 164 28.01 56.26 -43.64
N GLU A 165 28.53 57.10 -44.52
CA GLU A 165 29.89 57.62 -44.46
C GLU A 165 30.19 58.15 -43.05
N PRO A 166 31.44 57.98 -42.54
CA PRO A 166 31.78 58.44 -41.21
C PRO A 166 31.72 59.98 -41.21
N LEU A 167 30.64 60.53 -40.66
CA LEU A 167 30.62 61.93 -40.28
C LEU A 167 31.68 62.07 -39.17
N VAL A 168 32.79 62.72 -39.51
CA VAL A 168 33.81 63.19 -38.57
C VAL A 168 33.07 63.80 -37.37
N PRO A 169 33.28 63.32 -36.13
CA PRO A 169 32.62 63.92 -34.99
C PRO A 169 33.07 65.38 -34.93
N GLN A 170 32.11 66.29 -35.14
CA GLN A 170 32.31 67.70 -34.86
C GLN A 170 32.75 67.77 -33.41
N SER A 171 33.98 68.24 -33.20
CA SER A 171 34.58 68.34 -31.87
C SER A 171 33.69 69.26 -31.01
N ALA A 172 32.84 68.64 -30.18
CA ALA A 172 31.84 69.35 -29.40
C ALA A 172 32.55 70.22 -28.35
N LYS A 173 32.31 71.53 -28.42
CA LYS A 173 32.76 72.48 -27.39
C LYS A 173 31.80 72.40 -26.21
N VAL A 174 32.34 72.22 -25.02
CA VAL A 174 31.57 72.04 -23.79
C VAL A 174 32.14 72.95 -22.70
N THR A 175 31.25 73.51 -21.88
CA THR A 175 31.61 74.41 -20.77
C THR A 175 31.35 73.73 -19.44
N VAL A 176 32.25 73.91 -18.47
CA VAL A 176 32.09 73.38 -17.10
C VAL A 176 31.12 74.28 -16.32
N THR A 177 29.93 73.77 -16.05
CA THR A 177 28.82 74.50 -15.41
C THR A 177 28.78 74.29 -13.89
N SER A 178 29.52 73.32 -13.36
CA SER A 178 29.54 73.01 -11.93
C SER A 178 30.33 74.04 -11.11
N PRO A 179 29.73 74.75 -10.15
CA PRO A 179 30.39 75.79 -9.35
C PRO A 179 31.41 75.24 -8.35
N THR A 180 31.34 73.94 -8.07
CA THR A 180 32.29 73.21 -7.23
C THR A 180 33.52 72.72 -7.99
N HIS A 181 33.52 72.81 -9.33
CA HIS A 181 34.66 72.38 -10.14
C HIS A 181 35.73 73.49 -10.22
N PRO A 182 37.03 73.20 -10.07
CA PRO A 182 38.10 74.21 -10.08
C PRO A 182 38.19 75.01 -11.39
N ARG A 183 37.63 74.46 -12.48
CA ARG A 183 37.56 75.09 -13.81
C ARG A 183 36.17 75.62 -14.18
N HIS A 184 35.34 75.93 -13.19
CA HIS A 184 34.01 76.49 -13.42
C HIS A 184 34.04 77.69 -14.37
N GLY A 185 33.20 77.67 -15.41
CA GLY A 185 33.12 78.72 -16.43
C GLY A 185 34.13 78.62 -17.58
N GLN A 186 35.04 77.63 -17.56
CA GLN A 186 35.97 77.40 -18.67
C GLN A 186 35.33 76.50 -19.74
N SER A 187 35.58 76.81 -21.01
CA SER A 187 35.18 76.00 -22.15
C SER A 187 36.34 75.13 -22.64
N GLY A 188 36.02 73.92 -23.08
CA GLY A 188 36.96 72.96 -23.64
C GLY A 188 36.33 72.16 -24.78
N THR A 189 37.13 71.32 -25.42
CA THR A 189 36.71 70.51 -26.57
C THR A 189 36.88 69.03 -26.24
N ILE A 190 35.87 68.21 -26.55
CA ILE A 190 35.97 66.76 -26.36
C ILE A 190 36.79 66.18 -27.52
N SER A 191 37.93 65.59 -27.18
CA SER A 191 38.92 65.12 -28.16
C SER A 191 39.00 63.60 -28.27
N ALA A 192 38.33 62.84 -27.39
CA ALA A 192 38.43 61.39 -27.34
C ALA A 192 37.13 60.74 -26.87
N ASP A 193 36.96 59.46 -27.18
CA ASP A 193 35.83 58.66 -26.72
C ASP A 193 35.77 58.61 -25.18
N PRO A 194 34.57 58.68 -24.59
CA PRO A 194 34.41 58.71 -23.15
C PRO A 194 34.87 57.37 -22.53
N PRO A 195 35.67 57.38 -21.46
CA PRO A 195 36.14 56.15 -20.82
C PRO A 195 35.01 55.40 -20.09
N ASN A 196 33.92 56.08 -19.74
CA ASN A 196 32.73 55.48 -19.14
C ASN A 196 31.49 56.36 -19.46
N PRO A 197 30.25 55.86 -19.28
CA PRO A 197 29.04 56.60 -19.65
C PRO A 197 28.75 57.83 -18.77
N ARG A 198 29.59 58.13 -17.76
CA ARG A 198 29.38 59.22 -16.79
C ARG A 198 30.47 60.30 -16.84
N GLN A 199 31.53 60.11 -17.62
CA GLN A 199 32.70 60.98 -17.64
C GLN A 199 33.25 61.17 -19.06
N GLN A 200 33.83 62.33 -19.32
CA GLN A 200 34.40 62.72 -20.60
C GLN A 200 35.80 63.29 -20.42
N ILE A 201 36.65 63.11 -21.43
CA ILE A 201 37.97 63.72 -21.49
C ILE A 201 37.83 65.05 -22.24
N VAL A 202 37.89 66.15 -21.50
CA VAL A 202 37.79 67.51 -22.03
C VAL A 202 39.19 68.10 -22.16
N THR A 203 39.51 68.63 -23.34
CA THR A 203 40.76 69.36 -23.59
C THR A 203 40.48 70.85 -23.53
N PHE A 204 41.08 71.55 -22.58
CA PHE A 204 40.88 72.99 -22.36
C PHE A 204 41.84 73.84 -23.23
N GLU A 205 41.58 75.15 -23.32
CA GLU A 205 42.37 76.08 -24.15
C GLU A 205 43.85 76.21 -23.75
N ASP A 206 44.18 75.86 -22.51
CA ASP A 206 45.56 75.77 -22.00
C ASP A 206 46.29 74.49 -22.45
N GLY A 207 45.63 73.62 -23.22
CA GLY A 207 46.15 72.34 -23.70
C GLY A 207 46.06 71.21 -22.68
N SER A 208 45.51 71.45 -21.49
CA SER A 208 45.32 70.42 -20.46
C SER A 208 44.16 69.48 -20.82
N ARG A 209 44.33 68.19 -20.55
CA ARG A 209 43.31 67.15 -20.74
C ARG A 209 42.86 66.64 -19.38
N GLU A 210 41.60 66.90 -19.03
CA GLU A 210 41.05 66.47 -17.74
C GLU A 210 39.80 65.60 -17.93
N LEU A 211 39.58 64.72 -16.96
CA LEU A 211 38.41 63.87 -16.90
C LEU A 211 37.33 64.60 -16.10
N VAL A 212 36.26 65.03 -16.78
CA VAL A 212 35.16 65.79 -16.19
C VAL A 212 33.89 64.93 -16.17
N ASN A 213 33.10 64.98 -15.10
CA ASN A 213 31.83 64.25 -15.07
C ASN A 213 30.82 64.91 -16.01
N ASN A 214 29.98 64.09 -16.64
CA ASN A 214 28.95 64.56 -17.56
C ASN A 214 27.91 65.46 -16.87
N ALA A 215 27.73 65.32 -15.56
CA ALA A 215 26.83 66.17 -14.76
C ALA A 215 27.38 67.59 -14.54
N ASP A 216 28.70 67.78 -14.69
CA ASP A 216 29.39 69.05 -14.46
C ASP A 216 29.55 69.86 -15.76
N LEU A 217 29.05 69.34 -16.88
CA LEU A 217 29.18 69.84 -18.24
C LEU A 217 27.83 70.33 -18.78
N ASP A 218 27.85 71.29 -19.72
CA ASP A 218 26.63 71.80 -20.34
C ASP A 218 25.96 70.74 -21.24
N ALA A 219 24.66 70.53 -21.05
CA ALA A 219 23.97 69.27 -21.38
C ALA A 219 23.54 68.99 -22.85
N PRO A 220 23.65 69.87 -23.88
CA PRO A 220 23.00 69.57 -25.16
C PRO A 220 23.87 68.97 -26.29
N SER A 221 25.16 68.68 -26.12
CA SER A 221 26.02 68.38 -27.29
C SER A 221 26.75 67.05 -27.34
N VAL A 222 26.43 66.05 -26.50
CA VAL A 222 27.06 64.71 -26.64
C VAL A 222 26.04 63.59 -26.46
N PRO A 223 25.72 62.80 -27.50
CA PRO A 223 24.89 61.61 -27.35
C PRO A 223 25.63 60.57 -26.50
N PHE A 224 25.02 60.16 -25.38
CA PHE A 224 25.57 59.14 -24.50
C PHE A 224 25.16 57.75 -24.99
N SER A 225 26.10 56.91 -25.42
CA SER A 225 25.79 55.50 -25.69
C SER A 225 25.65 54.74 -24.37
N THR A 226 24.47 54.17 -24.11
CA THR A 226 24.23 53.26 -22.97
C THR A 226 24.91 51.90 -23.13
N GLU A 227 25.36 51.58 -24.35
CA GLU A 227 26.00 50.30 -24.67
C GLU A 227 27.52 50.41 -24.53
N ARG A 228 28.10 49.39 -23.88
CA ARG A 228 29.55 49.28 -23.66
C ARG A 228 30.16 48.64 -24.90
N THR A 229 30.85 49.43 -25.72
CA THR A 229 31.54 48.93 -26.91
C THR A 229 32.79 48.17 -26.50
N TYR A 230 32.74 46.84 -26.53
CA TYR A 230 33.91 46.00 -26.23
C TYR A 230 34.87 45.94 -27.43
N PRO A 231 36.18 45.77 -27.19
CA PRO A 231 37.14 45.44 -28.25
C PRO A 231 36.72 44.17 -29.01
N LYS A 232 37.03 44.09 -30.31
CA LYS A 232 36.57 43.02 -31.21
C LYS A 232 36.90 41.61 -30.72
N GLU A 233 38.09 41.42 -30.14
CA GLU A 233 38.54 40.14 -29.58
C GLU A 233 37.62 39.61 -28.47
N TYR A 234 37.14 40.50 -27.60
CA TYR A 234 36.19 40.14 -26.55
C TYR A 234 34.80 39.85 -27.12
N ALA A 235 34.36 40.60 -28.12
CA ALA A 235 33.08 40.35 -28.78
C ALA A 235 33.06 38.96 -29.45
N GLU A 236 34.15 38.58 -30.12
CA GLU A 236 34.32 37.25 -30.74
C GLU A 236 34.38 36.13 -29.69
N ALA A 237 35.13 36.30 -28.59
CA ALA A 237 35.20 35.33 -27.51
C ALA A 237 33.83 35.13 -26.82
N ILE A 238 33.07 36.21 -26.59
CA ILE A 238 31.72 36.14 -26.04
C ILE A 238 30.77 35.43 -27.01
N ALA A 239 30.91 35.65 -28.32
CA ALA A 239 30.10 34.96 -29.33
C ALA A 239 30.40 33.45 -29.37
N GLN A 240 31.67 33.06 -29.33
CA GLN A 240 32.08 31.65 -29.26
C GLN A 240 31.56 30.96 -28.00
N LEU A 241 31.68 31.59 -26.83
CA LEU A 241 31.15 31.07 -25.57
C LEU A 241 29.63 30.89 -25.60
N LYS A 242 28.90 31.85 -26.18
CA LYS A 242 27.45 31.73 -26.36
C LYS A 242 27.09 30.55 -27.27
N GLN A 243 27.83 30.35 -28.35
CA GLN A 243 27.60 29.24 -29.26
C GLN A 243 27.88 27.90 -28.59
N GLN A 244 28.96 27.78 -27.82
CA GLN A 244 29.27 26.56 -27.06
C GLN A 244 28.17 26.24 -26.04
N HIS A 245 27.74 27.23 -25.25
CA HIS A 245 26.63 27.03 -24.31
C HIS A 245 25.33 26.62 -25.00
N GLN A 246 25.00 27.18 -26.17
CA GLN A 246 23.82 26.77 -26.93
C GLN A 246 23.90 25.29 -27.33
N GLN A 247 25.06 24.85 -27.82
CA GLN A 247 25.28 23.45 -28.19
C GLN A 247 25.18 22.51 -26.98
N GLU A 248 25.69 22.92 -25.82
CA GLU A 248 25.59 22.14 -24.58
C GLU A 248 24.14 22.02 -24.10
N LEU A 249 23.36 23.11 -24.16
CA LEU A 249 21.94 23.08 -23.82
C LEU A 249 21.15 22.17 -24.76
N GLU A 250 21.39 22.26 -26.06
CA GLU A 250 20.75 21.38 -27.04
C GLU A 250 21.08 19.90 -26.78
N ARG A 251 22.34 19.60 -26.44
CA ARG A 251 22.76 18.25 -26.06
C ARG A 251 22.04 17.76 -24.80
N LEU A 252 22.02 18.58 -23.74
CA LEU A 252 21.35 18.22 -22.48
C LEU A 252 19.85 18.03 -22.66
N GLU A 253 19.20 18.85 -23.48
CA GLU A 253 17.79 18.69 -23.82
C GLU A 253 17.52 17.38 -24.58
N GLN A 254 18.41 17.00 -25.50
CA GLN A 254 18.31 15.70 -26.20
C GLN A 254 18.50 14.53 -25.23
N ASP A 255 19.51 14.59 -24.37
CA ASP A 255 19.77 13.54 -23.37
C ASP A 255 18.59 13.39 -22.40
N LEU A 256 17.99 14.50 -21.94
CA LEU A 256 16.78 14.48 -21.11
C LEU A 256 15.58 13.90 -21.85
N ARG A 257 15.37 14.23 -23.13
CA ARG A 257 14.28 13.65 -23.92
C ARG A 257 14.43 12.15 -24.08
N ILE A 258 15.66 11.68 -24.36
CA ILE A 258 15.95 10.25 -24.48
C ILE A 258 15.73 9.58 -23.12
N GLY A 259 16.24 10.14 -22.03
CA GLY A 259 16.04 9.61 -20.67
C GLY A 259 14.55 9.44 -20.33
N LEU A 260 13.75 10.48 -20.52
CA LEU A 260 12.31 10.43 -20.27
C LEU A 260 11.58 9.40 -21.15
N GLN A 261 11.98 9.27 -22.43
CA GLN A 261 11.42 8.24 -23.30
C GLN A 261 11.80 6.83 -22.82
N THR A 262 13.05 6.62 -22.42
CA THR A 262 13.50 5.31 -21.93
C THR A 262 12.78 4.91 -20.64
N GLU A 263 12.61 5.84 -19.70
CA GLU A 263 11.86 5.62 -18.45
C GLU A 263 10.39 5.30 -18.73
N ALA A 264 9.75 6.07 -19.62
CA ALA A 264 8.36 5.80 -20.01
C ALA A 264 8.21 4.42 -20.67
N THR A 265 9.16 4.02 -21.53
CA THR A 265 9.13 2.68 -22.14
C THR A 265 9.39 1.56 -21.13
N ALA A 266 10.29 1.77 -20.15
CA ALA A 266 10.56 0.80 -19.10
C ALA A 266 9.35 0.60 -18.19
N GLN A 267 8.68 1.67 -17.77
CA GLN A 267 7.45 1.59 -16.99
C GLN A 267 6.33 0.89 -17.76
N ALA A 268 6.18 1.18 -19.05
CA ALA A 268 5.20 0.50 -19.90
C ALA A 268 5.50 -1.00 -20.04
N GLN A 269 6.78 -1.39 -20.19
CA GLN A 269 7.19 -2.79 -20.24
C GLN A 269 6.93 -3.52 -18.92
N GLN A 270 7.20 -2.89 -17.78
CA GLN A 270 6.90 -3.45 -16.46
C GLN A 270 5.41 -3.70 -16.29
N GLN A 271 4.56 -2.72 -16.62
CA GLN A 271 3.09 -2.90 -16.56
C GLN A 271 2.60 -4.05 -17.45
N VAL A 272 3.17 -4.20 -18.66
CA VAL A 272 2.82 -5.31 -19.55
C VAL A 272 3.28 -6.65 -18.98
N GLN A 273 4.47 -6.73 -18.37
CA GLN A 273 4.95 -7.94 -17.71
C GLN A 273 4.09 -8.33 -16.51
N GLU A 274 3.68 -7.37 -15.68
CA GLU A 274 2.77 -7.59 -14.56
C GLU A 274 1.40 -8.10 -15.05
N GLN A 275 0.86 -7.51 -16.12
CA GLN A 275 -0.39 -7.99 -16.72
C GLN A 275 -0.26 -9.40 -17.29
N LEU A 276 0.85 -9.73 -17.96
CA LEU A 276 1.08 -11.07 -18.51
C LEU A 276 1.22 -12.12 -17.41
N THR A 277 1.92 -11.81 -16.32
CA THR A 277 2.06 -12.72 -15.18
C THR A 277 0.72 -12.92 -14.46
N ALA A 278 -0.07 -11.85 -14.26
CA ALA A 278 -1.41 -11.95 -13.71
C ALA A 278 -2.35 -12.80 -14.59
N LEU A 279 -2.32 -12.61 -15.91
CA LEU A 279 -3.09 -13.43 -16.85
C LEU A 279 -2.66 -14.89 -16.84
N GLN A 280 -1.36 -15.17 -16.74
CA GLN A 280 -0.84 -16.53 -16.64
C GLN A 280 -1.32 -17.23 -15.37
N ASN A 281 -1.32 -16.53 -14.23
CA ASN A 281 -1.81 -17.06 -12.96
C ASN A 281 -3.32 -17.34 -13.03
N LEU A 282 -4.11 -16.41 -13.57
CA LEU A 282 -5.55 -16.62 -13.79
C LEU A 282 -5.83 -17.84 -14.69
N PHE A 283 -5.03 -18.03 -15.74
CA PHE A 283 -5.18 -19.17 -16.63
C PHE A 283 -4.83 -20.50 -15.94
N GLN A 284 -3.85 -20.51 -15.02
CA GLN A 284 -3.55 -21.67 -14.20
C GLN A 284 -4.70 -22.00 -13.24
N GLN A 285 -5.24 -21.00 -12.54
CA GLN A 285 -6.40 -21.16 -11.67
C GLN A 285 -7.62 -21.73 -12.42
N GLN A 286 -7.93 -21.17 -13.60
CA GLN A 286 -9.03 -21.68 -14.43
C GLN A 286 -8.83 -23.12 -14.88
N LYS A 287 -7.58 -23.55 -15.11
CA LYS A 287 -7.28 -24.95 -15.44
C LYS A 287 -7.52 -25.86 -14.25
N GLU A 288 -7.08 -25.47 -13.06
CA GLU A 288 -7.30 -26.23 -11.84
C GLU A 288 -8.80 -26.37 -11.53
N GLU A 289 -9.56 -25.29 -11.64
CA GLU A 289 -11.02 -25.31 -11.48
C GLU A 289 -11.68 -26.24 -12.51
N ASN A 290 -11.27 -26.21 -13.78
CA ASN A 290 -11.79 -27.13 -14.79
C ASN A 290 -11.51 -28.59 -14.46
N ILE A 291 -10.32 -28.90 -13.93
CA ILE A 291 -9.97 -30.27 -13.51
C ILE A 291 -10.86 -30.69 -12.35
N GLN A 292 -11.07 -29.83 -11.35
CA GLN A 292 -11.95 -30.12 -10.22
C GLN A 292 -13.41 -30.33 -10.66
N LEU A 293 -13.91 -29.51 -11.60
CA LEU A 293 -15.24 -29.66 -12.16
C LEU A 293 -15.39 -30.97 -12.94
N GLN A 294 -14.38 -31.37 -13.71
CA GLN A 294 -14.37 -32.66 -14.39
C GLN A 294 -14.42 -33.82 -13.40
N GLN A 295 -13.64 -33.77 -12.32
CA GLN A 295 -13.69 -34.79 -11.26
C GLN A 295 -15.08 -34.89 -10.63
N ARG A 296 -15.70 -33.77 -10.29
CA ARG A 296 -17.07 -33.75 -9.75
C ARG A 296 -18.11 -34.30 -10.74
N LEU A 297 -17.94 -34.05 -12.04
CA LEU A 297 -18.80 -34.65 -13.06
C LEU A 297 -18.66 -36.18 -13.09
N PHE A 298 -17.43 -36.71 -13.01
CA PHE A 298 -17.21 -38.15 -12.94
C PHE A 298 -17.84 -38.77 -11.68
N GLU A 299 -17.73 -38.11 -10.53
CA GLU A 299 -18.37 -38.56 -9.29
C GLU A 299 -19.90 -38.60 -9.43
N LEU A 300 -20.51 -37.55 -10.00
CA LEU A 300 -21.94 -37.48 -10.25
C LEU A 300 -22.42 -38.55 -11.24
N GLU A 301 -21.62 -38.84 -12.27
CA GLU A 301 -21.91 -39.95 -13.19
C GLU A 301 -21.87 -41.30 -12.48
N GLY A 302 -20.90 -41.52 -11.58
CA GLY A 302 -20.83 -42.72 -10.73
C GLY A 302 -22.04 -42.86 -9.82
N LEU A 303 -22.45 -41.78 -9.15
CA LEU A 303 -23.66 -41.76 -8.31
C LEU A 303 -24.92 -42.08 -9.12
N ARG A 304 -25.03 -41.53 -10.33
CA ARG A 304 -26.17 -41.81 -11.22
C ARG A 304 -26.22 -43.28 -11.66
N GLN A 305 -25.08 -43.93 -11.86
CA GLN A 305 -25.02 -45.36 -12.15
C GLN A 305 -25.52 -46.18 -10.94
N LEU A 306 -25.07 -45.84 -9.74
CA LEU A 306 -25.54 -46.50 -8.51
C LEU A 306 -27.04 -46.32 -8.27
N GLU A 307 -27.60 -45.14 -8.59
CA GLU A 307 -29.04 -44.92 -8.55
C GLU A 307 -29.79 -45.83 -9.52
N LEU A 308 -29.30 -46.00 -10.76
CA LEU A 308 -29.89 -46.90 -11.75
C LEU A 308 -29.82 -48.36 -11.30
N GLU A 309 -28.71 -48.79 -10.72
CA GLU A 309 -28.56 -50.13 -10.16
C GLU A 309 -29.52 -50.36 -9.00
N ASN A 310 -29.63 -49.41 -8.08
CA ASN A 310 -30.59 -49.47 -6.97
C ASN A 310 -32.03 -49.57 -7.48
N GLN A 311 -32.42 -48.78 -8.49
CA GLN A 311 -33.75 -48.89 -9.11
C GLN A 311 -33.96 -50.27 -9.75
N ARG A 312 -32.93 -50.85 -10.37
CA ARG A 312 -33.00 -52.18 -10.98
C ARG A 312 -33.17 -53.27 -9.91
N LEU A 313 -32.44 -53.16 -8.79
CA LEU A 313 -32.57 -54.05 -7.65
C LEU A 313 -33.95 -53.95 -7.01
N GLN A 314 -34.49 -52.73 -6.83
CA GLN A 314 -35.84 -52.54 -6.31
C GLN A 314 -36.90 -53.20 -7.20
N LYS A 315 -36.82 -53.02 -8.53
CA LYS A 315 -37.72 -53.71 -9.47
C LYS A 315 -37.60 -55.23 -9.34
N ARG A 316 -36.38 -55.75 -9.20
CA ARG A 316 -36.14 -57.18 -9.03
C ARG A 316 -36.71 -57.71 -7.71
N ILE A 317 -36.59 -56.96 -6.62
CA ILE A 317 -37.19 -57.31 -5.33
C ILE A 317 -38.71 -57.35 -5.47
N GLN A 318 -39.33 -56.35 -6.10
CA GLN A 318 -40.77 -56.33 -6.33
C GLN A 318 -41.25 -57.51 -7.19
N GLU A 319 -40.51 -57.88 -8.24
CA GLU A 319 -40.80 -59.09 -9.03
C GLU A 319 -40.73 -60.36 -8.18
N LEU A 320 -39.71 -60.48 -7.31
CA LEU A 320 -39.55 -61.61 -6.41
C LEU A 320 -40.67 -61.66 -5.35
N GLU A 321 -41.05 -60.52 -4.79
CA GLU A 321 -42.17 -60.39 -3.85
C GLU A 321 -43.47 -60.85 -4.50
N ARG A 322 -43.78 -60.39 -5.71
CA ARG A 322 -44.95 -60.86 -6.48
C ARG A 322 -44.88 -62.36 -6.77
N ALA A 323 -43.72 -62.87 -7.18
CA ALA A 323 -43.53 -64.29 -7.44
C ALA A 323 -43.69 -65.16 -6.17
N VAL A 324 -43.45 -64.59 -4.98
CA VAL A 324 -43.72 -65.23 -3.69
C VAL A 324 -45.21 -65.16 -3.36
N GLU A 325 -45.88 -64.03 -3.58
CA GLU A 325 -47.32 -63.85 -3.34
C GLU A 325 -48.21 -64.71 -4.26
N GLU A 326 -47.82 -64.88 -5.53
CA GLU A 326 -48.58 -65.65 -6.52
C GLU A 326 -48.46 -67.18 -6.33
N ARG A 327 -47.53 -67.66 -5.49
CA ARG A 327 -47.42 -69.10 -5.19
C ARG A 327 -48.37 -69.51 -4.06
N PRO A 328 -49.31 -70.45 -4.29
CA PRO A 328 -50.20 -70.93 -3.24
C PRO A 328 -49.41 -71.60 -2.11
N ALA A 329 -49.75 -71.26 -0.87
CA ALA A 329 -49.10 -71.74 0.36
C ALA A 329 -49.02 -73.28 0.50
N GLN A 330 -49.74 -74.04 -0.34
CA GLN A 330 -49.71 -75.50 -0.36
C GLN A 330 -48.41 -76.10 -0.92
N GLU A 331 -47.64 -75.41 -1.78
CA GLU A 331 -46.41 -75.98 -2.37
C GLU A 331 -45.16 -75.84 -1.49
N TRP A 332 -45.19 -74.93 -0.51
CA TRP A 332 -44.11 -74.78 0.48
C TRP A 332 -44.08 -75.92 1.51
N GLY A 333 -45.12 -76.75 1.57
CA GLY A 333 -45.25 -77.83 2.54
C GLY A 333 -44.45 -79.10 2.23
N ASN A 334 -44.06 -79.33 0.98
CA ASN A 334 -43.57 -80.65 0.57
C ASN A 334 -42.10 -80.64 0.14
N THR A 335 -41.30 -81.33 0.96
CA THR A 335 -39.92 -81.85 0.78
C THR A 335 -38.78 -80.88 0.40
N LEU A 336 -39.00 -79.91 -0.48
CA LEU A 336 -37.97 -78.95 -0.93
C LEU A 336 -37.63 -77.90 0.13
N THR A 337 -38.60 -77.43 0.89
CA THR A 337 -38.38 -76.41 1.94
C THR A 337 -37.59 -76.92 3.14
N LYS A 338 -37.70 -78.21 3.52
CA LYS A 338 -36.90 -78.79 4.61
C LYS A 338 -35.43 -79.04 4.20
N GLN A 339 -35.18 -79.38 2.94
CA GLN A 339 -33.81 -79.52 2.44
C GLN A 339 -33.19 -78.15 2.10
N ALA A 340 -33.96 -77.22 1.53
CA ALA A 340 -33.53 -75.85 1.28
C ALA A 340 -33.27 -75.09 2.58
N THR A 341 -34.10 -75.23 3.63
CA THR A 341 -33.78 -74.63 4.94
C THR A 341 -32.54 -75.24 5.58
N LYS A 342 -32.26 -76.54 5.38
CA LYS A 342 -31.04 -77.17 5.88
C LYS A 342 -29.79 -76.74 5.09
N ALA A 343 -29.91 -76.60 3.76
CA ALA A 343 -28.85 -76.12 2.88
C ALA A 343 -28.59 -74.61 3.05
N LEU A 344 -29.64 -73.82 3.23
CA LEU A 344 -29.59 -72.39 3.46
C LEU A 344 -29.11 -72.09 4.88
N ASN A 345 -29.48 -72.86 5.90
CA ASN A 345 -28.84 -72.77 7.22
C ASN A 345 -27.37 -73.19 7.19
N LYS A 346 -26.98 -74.12 6.30
CA LYS A 346 -25.56 -74.49 6.10
C LYS A 346 -24.80 -73.41 5.36
N GLN A 347 -25.38 -72.80 4.33
CA GLN A 347 -24.81 -71.68 3.58
C GLN A 347 -24.77 -70.39 4.40
N VAL A 348 -25.78 -70.12 5.22
CA VAL A 348 -25.79 -69.00 6.17
C VAL A 348 -24.79 -69.23 7.27
N LYS A 349 -24.60 -70.47 7.77
CA LYS A 349 -23.50 -70.78 8.71
C LYS A 349 -22.13 -70.63 8.07
N GLN A 350 -21.93 -71.12 6.84
CA GLN A 350 -20.68 -70.95 6.10
C GLN A 350 -20.42 -69.49 5.69
N ALA A 351 -21.48 -68.72 5.38
CA ALA A 351 -21.39 -67.29 5.12
C ALA A 351 -21.12 -66.52 6.40
N LEU A 352 -21.69 -66.91 7.55
CA LEU A 352 -21.37 -66.35 8.87
C LEU A 352 -19.96 -66.71 9.35
N GLU A 353 -19.44 -67.89 9.00
CA GLU A 353 -18.05 -68.31 9.24
C GLU A 353 -17.05 -67.58 8.31
N ASN A 354 -17.49 -67.13 7.13
CA ASN A 354 -16.68 -66.38 6.17
C ASN A 354 -16.89 -64.86 6.20
N THR A 355 -17.96 -64.37 6.83
CA THR A 355 -18.11 -62.95 7.15
C THR A 355 -17.19 -62.67 8.31
N ILE A 356 -16.12 -61.96 8.00
CA ILE A 356 -15.20 -61.36 8.95
C ILE A 356 -16.01 -60.84 10.13
N ASP A 357 -15.81 -61.47 11.29
CA ASP A 357 -16.45 -61.09 12.53
C ASP A 357 -16.08 -59.62 12.77
N LEU A 358 -17.01 -58.67 12.64
CA LEU A 358 -16.71 -57.25 12.86
C LEU A 358 -16.19 -57.00 14.28
N ARG A 359 -16.43 -57.95 15.20
CA ARG A 359 -15.85 -58.00 16.55
C ARG A 359 -14.37 -58.40 16.59
N SER A 360 -13.85 -59.14 15.61
CA SER A 360 -12.40 -59.43 15.49
C SER A 360 -11.63 -58.33 14.77
N LEU A 361 -12.28 -57.55 13.88
CA LEU A 361 -11.74 -56.29 13.35
C LEU A 361 -11.67 -55.18 14.41
N ALA A 362 -12.49 -55.26 15.46
CA ALA A 362 -12.51 -54.33 16.57
C ALA A 362 -11.66 -54.77 17.78
N GLN A 363 -10.68 -55.68 17.59
CA GLN A 363 -9.92 -56.21 18.73
C GLN A 363 -8.74 -55.35 19.19
N GLU A 364 -8.29 -54.36 18.43
CA GLU A 364 -7.48 -53.26 19.00
C GLU A 364 -7.83 -51.95 18.28
N PRO A 365 -8.25 -50.88 18.98
CA PRO A 365 -8.11 -49.53 18.39
C PRO A 365 -6.63 -49.37 18.00
N PRO A 366 -6.29 -48.64 16.92
CA PRO A 366 -4.89 -48.39 16.59
C PRO A 366 -4.20 -47.81 17.84
N LYS A 367 -3.38 -48.62 18.51
CA LYS A 367 -2.70 -48.24 19.76
C LYS A 367 -1.81 -47.02 19.58
N GLU A 368 -1.46 -46.74 18.33
CA GLU A 368 -0.62 -45.63 17.93
C GLU A 368 -1.35 -44.27 17.91
N ASN A 369 -2.71 -44.22 17.94
CA ASN A 369 -3.43 -42.93 17.93
C ASN A 369 -4.86 -42.97 18.50
N ALA A 370 -5.02 -43.52 19.70
CA ALA A 370 -6.32 -43.59 20.38
C ALA A 370 -6.98 -42.20 20.57
N THR A 371 -6.17 -41.15 20.76
CA THR A 371 -6.61 -39.76 20.91
C THR A 371 -7.18 -39.20 19.60
N GLU A 372 -6.48 -39.40 18.47
CA GLU A 372 -6.98 -38.98 17.15
C GLU A 372 -8.25 -39.73 16.75
N CYS A 373 -8.34 -41.03 17.03
CA CYS A 373 -9.54 -41.80 16.74
C CYS A 373 -10.75 -41.28 17.54
N LEU A 374 -10.58 -41.01 18.84
CA LEU A 374 -11.64 -40.43 19.66
C LEU A 374 -12.06 -39.06 19.14
N ARG A 375 -11.11 -38.23 18.71
CA ARG A 375 -11.37 -36.92 18.14
C ARG A 375 -12.17 -36.99 16.83
N LEU A 376 -11.74 -37.82 15.88
CA LEU A 376 -12.45 -38.02 14.61
C LEU A 376 -13.84 -38.60 14.84
N MET A 377 -13.99 -39.51 15.80
CA MET A 377 -15.30 -39.99 16.24
C MET A 377 -16.17 -38.88 16.82
N GLY A 378 -15.62 -37.99 17.65
CA GLY A 378 -16.34 -36.83 18.20
C GLY A 378 -16.86 -35.90 17.11
N ILE A 379 -16.03 -35.58 16.10
CA ILE A 379 -16.40 -34.74 14.96
C ILE A 379 -17.49 -35.42 14.12
N ALA A 380 -17.30 -36.70 13.78
CA ALA A 380 -18.28 -37.46 13.01
C ALA A 380 -19.62 -37.61 13.75
N LEU A 381 -19.58 -37.87 15.06
CA LEU A 381 -20.76 -37.92 15.91
C LEU A 381 -21.46 -36.57 15.98
N GLY A 382 -20.71 -35.46 16.08
CA GLY A 382 -21.27 -34.11 16.01
C GLY A 382 -22.05 -33.87 14.71
N ASN A 383 -21.45 -34.20 13.57
CA ASN A 383 -22.07 -34.04 12.25
C ASN A 383 -23.30 -34.95 12.04
N LEU A 384 -23.25 -36.18 12.57
CA LEU A 384 -24.40 -37.09 12.53
C LEU A 384 -25.50 -36.63 13.49
N ALA A 385 -25.15 -36.13 14.66
CA ALA A 385 -26.09 -35.67 15.67
C ALA A 385 -26.85 -34.42 15.22
N THR A 386 -26.19 -33.52 14.50
CA THR A 386 -26.84 -32.37 13.85
C THR A 386 -27.75 -32.80 12.71
N ALA A 387 -27.28 -33.68 11.82
CA ALA A 387 -28.08 -34.19 10.69
C ALA A 387 -29.33 -34.96 11.14
N MET A 388 -29.26 -35.65 12.29
CA MET A 388 -30.34 -36.47 12.84
C MET A 388 -31.14 -35.77 13.95
N ASN A 389 -30.84 -34.51 14.29
CA ASN A 389 -31.41 -33.79 15.43
C ASN A 389 -31.40 -34.62 16.75
N ASN A 390 -30.29 -35.32 17.02
CA ASN A 390 -30.16 -36.20 18.18
C ASN A 390 -29.37 -35.52 19.30
N THR A 391 -30.08 -35.06 20.33
CA THR A 391 -29.49 -34.34 21.47
C THR A 391 -28.51 -35.19 22.29
N LYS A 392 -28.78 -36.49 22.45
CA LYS A 392 -27.87 -37.41 23.18
C LYS A 392 -26.56 -37.65 22.44
N ALA A 393 -26.61 -37.69 21.11
CA ALA A 393 -25.41 -37.80 20.30
C ALA A 393 -24.61 -36.48 20.27
N LEU A 394 -25.28 -35.32 20.35
CA LEU A 394 -24.63 -34.02 20.55
C LEU A 394 -23.93 -33.95 21.91
N GLU A 395 -24.58 -34.39 22.99
CA GLU A 395 -23.97 -34.46 24.33
C GLU A 395 -22.74 -35.38 24.35
N ALA A 396 -22.82 -36.54 23.68
CA ALA A 396 -21.68 -37.45 23.56
C ALA A 396 -20.53 -36.82 22.75
N ALA A 397 -20.82 -36.15 21.63
CA ALA A 397 -19.81 -35.47 20.82
C ALA A 397 -19.13 -34.33 21.58
N ALA A 398 -19.91 -33.53 22.33
CA ALA A 398 -19.40 -32.46 23.17
C ALA A 398 -18.50 -32.96 24.30
N LEU A 399 -18.86 -34.07 24.95
CA LEU A 399 -18.00 -34.70 25.97
C LEU A 399 -16.68 -35.21 25.40
N ILE A 400 -16.71 -35.78 24.19
CA ILE A 400 -15.50 -36.29 23.53
C ILE A 400 -14.57 -35.15 23.08
N LEU A 401 -15.12 -34.02 22.62
CA LEU A 401 -14.35 -32.88 22.10
C LEU A 401 -14.02 -31.81 23.15
N GLY A 402 -14.58 -31.93 24.36
CA GLY A 402 -14.42 -30.95 25.43
C GLY A 402 -15.12 -29.61 25.14
N SER A 403 -16.26 -29.64 24.45
CA SER A 403 -17.03 -28.44 24.09
C SER A 403 -18.43 -28.43 24.71
N GLU A 404 -19.20 -27.37 24.50
CA GLU A 404 -20.61 -27.33 24.86
C GLU A 404 -21.45 -28.21 23.90
N PRO A 405 -22.56 -28.81 24.37
CA PRO A 405 -23.46 -29.65 23.57
C PRO A 405 -24.34 -28.84 22.62
N THR A 406 -23.74 -27.90 21.88
CA THR A 406 -24.39 -27.12 20.83
C THR A 406 -23.72 -27.40 19.47
N PRO A 407 -24.49 -27.44 18.38
CA PRO A 407 -23.95 -27.63 17.03
C PRO A 407 -22.82 -26.65 16.68
N ILE A 408 -22.97 -25.39 17.10
CA ILE A 408 -22.02 -24.33 16.82
C ILE A 408 -20.73 -24.52 17.62
N ALA A 409 -20.81 -24.85 18.92
CA ALA A 409 -19.61 -25.06 19.73
C ALA A 409 -18.84 -26.31 19.31
N ILE A 410 -19.53 -27.38 18.89
CA ILE A 410 -18.90 -28.59 18.36
C ILE A 410 -18.21 -28.31 17.02
N ALA A 411 -18.85 -27.58 16.10
CA ALA A 411 -18.25 -27.21 14.82
C ALA A 411 -17.01 -26.31 15.02
N TYR A 412 -17.13 -25.28 15.85
CA TYR A 412 -16.01 -24.39 16.18
C TYR A 412 -14.84 -25.13 16.84
N ARG A 413 -15.13 -26.07 17.74
CA ARG A 413 -14.11 -26.92 18.37
C ARG A 413 -13.47 -27.88 17.36
N ALA A 414 -14.24 -28.40 16.41
CA ALA A 414 -13.71 -29.26 15.34
C ALA A 414 -12.73 -28.49 14.44
N GLU A 415 -13.06 -27.25 14.05
CA GLU A 415 -12.17 -26.37 13.27
C GLU A 415 -10.86 -26.07 14.02
N GLN A 416 -10.94 -25.74 15.31
CA GLN A 416 -9.74 -25.52 16.14
C GLN A 416 -8.83 -26.76 16.16
N LEU A 417 -9.42 -27.93 16.33
CA LEU A 417 -8.68 -29.19 16.41
C LEU A 417 -8.13 -29.64 15.04
N GLU A 418 -8.70 -29.19 13.92
CA GLU A 418 -8.13 -29.45 12.58
C GLU A 418 -6.71 -28.89 12.43
N MET A 419 -6.41 -27.80 13.12
CA MET A 419 -5.07 -27.16 13.11
C MET A 419 -4.03 -27.90 13.94
N LEU A 420 -4.43 -28.87 14.79
CA LEU A 420 -3.53 -29.54 15.73
C LEU A 420 -2.39 -30.34 15.07
N PRO A 421 -2.59 -31.12 13.99
CA PRO A 421 -1.48 -31.83 13.35
C PRO A 421 -0.41 -30.87 12.79
N GLN A 422 -0.85 -29.73 12.25
CA GLN A 422 0.04 -28.68 11.77
C GLN A 422 0.80 -28.03 12.94
N ALA A 423 0.10 -27.70 14.02
CA ALA A 423 0.70 -27.12 15.23
C ALA A 423 1.78 -28.03 15.83
N VAL A 424 1.49 -29.33 16.00
CA VAL A 424 2.45 -30.31 16.54
C VAL A 424 3.66 -30.45 15.60
N SER A 425 3.43 -30.52 14.28
CA SER A 425 4.51 -30.60 13.29
C SER A 425 5.42 -29.37 13.34
N ASP A 426 4.84 -28.16 13.38
CA ASP A 426 5.59 -26.91 13.42
C ASP A 426 6.36 -26.75 14.73
N ILE A 427 5.78 -27.12 15.87
CA ILE A 427 6.46 -27.14 17.17
C ILE A 427 7.64 -28.12 17.15
N ARG A 428 7.44 -29.35 16.68
CA ARG A 428 8.52 -30.35 16.57
C ARG A 428 9.63 -29.89 15.63
N ARG A 429 9.29 -29.24 14.53
CA ARG A 429 10.25 -28.64 13.60
C ARG A 429 11.10 -27.55 14.25
N VAL A 430 10.55 -26.76 15.16
CA VAL A 430 11.33 -25.78 15.94
C VAL A 430 12.21 -26.46 16.98
N LEU A 431 11.66 -27.41 17.74
CA LEU A 431 12.40 -28.08 18.82
C LEU A 431 13.56 -28.95 18.30
N SER A 432 13.43 -29.52 17.11
CA SER A 432 14.48 -30.31 16.45
C SER A 432 15.64 -29.49 15.89
N LYS A 433 15.53 -28.15 15.81
CA LYS A 433 16.64 -27.32 15.36
C LYS A 433 17.74 -27.26 16.45
N PRO A 434 19.00 -27.54 16.11
CA PRO A 434 20.09 -27.40 17.06
C PRO A 434 20.24 -25.94 17.49
N GLY A 435 20.23 -25.68 18.80
CA GLY A 435 20.33 -24.32 19.35
C GLY A 435 19.02 -23.53 19.35
N CYS A 436 17.86 -24.19 19.32
CA CYS A 436 16.56 -23.52 19.42
C CYS A 436 16.49 -22.62 20.66
N THR A 437 15.95 -21.40 20.49
CA THR A 437 15.73 -20.47 21.59
C THR A 437 14.27 -20.46 22.02
N TRP A 438 14.00 -19.95 23.23
CA TRP A 438 12.62 -19.72 23.68
C TRP A 438 11.85 -18.79 22.73
N GLN A 439 12.52 -17.82 22.11
CA GLN A 439 11.87 -16.91 21.16
C GLN A 439 11.44 -17.63 19.88
N ASP A 440 12.25 -18.56 19.37
CA ASP A 440 11.89 -19.36 18.19
C ASP A 440 10.67 -20.25 18.46
N TYR A 441 10.60 -20.84 19.66
CA TYR A 441 9.44 -21.62 20.09
C TYR A 441 8.21 -20.73 20.31
N TRP A 442 8.37 -19.62 21.01
CA TRP A 442 7.28 -18.70 21.33
C TRP A 442 6.64 -18.08 20.08
N ALA A 443 7.46 -17.72 19.09
CA ALA A 443 6.98 -17.17 17.81
C ALA A 443 6.03 -18.12 17.08
N VAL A 444 6.30 -19.43 17.12
CA VAL A 444 5.43 -20.43 16.48
C VAL A 444 4.19 -20.73 17.32
N VAL A 445 4.33 -20.73 18.65
CA VAL A 445 3.24 -21.14 19.55
C VAL A 445 2.19 -20.05 19.76
N GLN A 446 2.53 -18.77 19.51
CA GLN A 446 1.57 -17.67 19.55
C GLN A 446 0.39 -17.88 18.59
N GLU A 447 0.62 -18.49 17.43
CA GLU A 447 -0.44 -18.79 16.45
C GLU A 447 -1.39 -19.90 16.91
N TYR A 448 -0.97 -20.72 17.89
CA TYR A 448 -1.70 -21.90 18.37
C TYR A 448 -2.15 -21.78 19.83
N GLU A 449 -2.17 -20.58 20.42
CA GLU A 449 -2.49 -20.36 21.83
C GLU A 449 -3.84 -20.96 22.24
N VAL A 450 -4.82 -20.91 21.34
CA VAL A 450 -6.19 -21.40 21.53
C VAL A 450 -6.26 -22.91 21.75
N ILE A 451 -5.32 -23.67 21.18
CA ILE A 451 -5.26 -25.15 21.28
C ILE A 451 -4.09 -25.63 22.14
N LYS A 452 -3.62 -24.78 23.06
CA LYS A 452 -2.49 -25.06 23.94
C LYS A 452 -2.59 -26.39 24.66
N GLN A 453 -3.71 -26.65 25.32
CA GLN A 453 -3.89 -27.89 26.08
C GLN A 453 -3.85 -29.13 25.18
N ASP A 454 -4.31 -28.99 23.94
CA ASP A 454 -4.47 -30.10 23.01
C ASP A 454 -3.13 -30.51 22.39
N TYR A 455 -2.33 -29.56 21.88
CA TYR A 455 -1.00 -29.92 21.35
C TYR A 455 -0.03 -30.31 22.48
N TRP A 456 -0.17 -29.76 23.70
CA TRP A 456 0.65 -30.16 24.84
C TRP A 456 0.45 -31.64 25.21
N ALA A 457 -0.74 -32.20 24.98
CA ALA A 457 -1.03 -33.61 25.23
C ALA A 457 -0.38 -34.55 24.19
N GLU A 458 -0.03 -34.04 23.01
CA GLU A 458 0.56 -34.80 21.89
C GLU A 458 2.09 -34.69 21.82
N LEU A 459 2.68 -33.80 22.64
CA LEU A 459 4.13 -33.71 22.79
C LEU A 459 4.65 -34.79 23.73
N THR A 460 5.84 -35.29 23.43
CA THR A 460 6.54 -36.28 24.27
C THR A 460 7.06 -35.64 25.57
N SER A 461 7.33 -36.46 26.59
CA SER A 461 7.93 -35.97 27.84
C SER A 461 9.25 -35.25 27.61
N GLU A 462 10.09 -35.74 26.70
CA GLU A 462 11.36 -35.12 26.32
C GLU A 462 11.16 -33.72 25.69
N GLU A 463 10.19 -33.59 24.78
CA GLU A 463 9.84 -32.30 24.15
C GLU A 463 9.32 -31.30 25.18
N THR A 464 8.46 -31.73 26.11
CA THR A 464 7.94 -30.86 27.18
C THR A 464 9.04 -30.43 28.16
N GLU A 465 9.98 -31.32 28.51
CA GLU A 465 11.15 -30.98 29.31
C GLU A 465 12.05 -29.95 28.61
N LEU A 466 12.31 -30.12 27.31
CA LEU A 466 13.06 -29.13 26.51
C LEU A 466 12.38 -27.76 26.50
N ILE A 467 11.06 -27.71 26.29
CA ILE A 467 10.28 -26.46 26.34
C ILE A 467 10.44 -25.78 27.70
N THR A 468 10.32 -26.53 28.80
CA THR A 468 10.49 -25.96 30.15
C THR A 468 11.92 -25.49 30.41
N ALA A 469 12.93 -26.19 29.89
CA ALA A 469 14.33 -25.79 29.99
C ALA A 469 14.59 -24.48 29.20
N LEU A 470 14.04 -24.34 28.00
CA LEU A 470 14.11 -23.11 27.21
C LEU A 470 13.43 -21.94 27.93
N GLN A 471 12.25 -22.19 28.51
CA GLN A 471 11.53 -21.20 29.29
C GLN A 471 12.37 -20.72 30.48
N ASN A 472 12.96 -21.64 31.24
CA ASN A 472 13.81 -21.32 32.39
C ASN A 472 15.09 -20.58 31.99
N THR A 473 15.70 -20.93 30.86
CA THR A 473 16.88 -20.26 30.33
C THR A 473 16.59 -18.83 29.86
N SER A 474 15.38 -18.60 29.32
CA SER A 474 14.93 -17.24 28.94
C SER A 474 14.46 -16.39 30.13
N SER A 475 14.02 -17.04 31.22
CA SER A 475 13.52 -16.39 32.43
C SER A 475 14.63 -16.07 33.43
N GLN A 476 15.85 -16.59 33.22
CA GLN A 476 17.03 -16.15 33.95
C GLN A 476 17.50 -14.81 33.36
N PRO A 477 17.62 -13.72 34.17
CA PRO A 477 18.24 -12.51 33.68
C PRO A 477 19.68 -12.85 33.24
N ARG A 478 20.08 -12.43 32.03
CA ARG A 478 21.49 -12.51 31.62
C ARG A 478 22.31 -11.73 32.67
N THR A 479 23.00 -12.42 33.55
CA THR A 479 23.91 -11.76 34.50
C THR A 479 25.15 -11.34 33.75
N ILE A 480 25.48 -10.04 33.82
CA ILE A 480 26.72 -9.50 33.25
C ILE A 480 27.89 -10.17 33.96
N GLY A 481 28.72 -10.92 33.23
CA GLY A 481 29.89 -11.63 33.74
C GLY A 481 31.12 -11.44 32.85
N ILE A 482 32.23 -12.10 33.20
CA ILE A 482 33.51 -12.01 32.47
C ILE A 482 33.30 -12.30 30.97
N GLY A 483 33.84 -11.44 30.09
CA GLY A 483 33.69 -11.49 28.63
C GLY A 483 32.41 -10.86 28.09
N SER A 484 31.52 -10.35 28.94
CA SER A 484 30.30 -9.66 28.49
C SER A 484 30.63 -8.29 27.89
N ILE A 485 29.98 -7.97 26.77
CA ILE A 485 30.07 -6.64 26.15
C ILE A 485 29.02 -5.73 26.78
N VAL A 486 29.46 -4.63 27.37
CA VAL A 486 28.66 -3.75 28.21
C VAL A 486 28.74 -2.29 27.77
N ALA A 487 27.71 -1.54 28.15
CA ALA A 487 27.62 -0.10 28.09
C ALA A 487 27.18 0.44 29.46
N HIS A 488 27.32 1.74 29.69
CA HIS A 488 26.80 2.39 30.91
C HIS A 488 25.26 2.37 30.94
N ALA A 489 24.67 2.20 32.13
CA ALA A 489 23.22 2.07 32.34
C ALA A 489 22.44 3.40 32.45
N ASP A 490 23.03 4.45 33.03
CA ASP A 490 22.53 5.83 32.89
C ASP A 490 22.43 6.17 31.38
N PRO A 491 21.61 7.12 30.89
CA PRO A 491 21.71 7.61 29.51
C PRO A 491 22.31 9.03 29.33
N TYR A 492 22.83 9.70 30.39
CA TYR A 492 23.46 11.07 30.32
C TYR A 492 24.99 11.27 30.64
N ARG A 493 25.72 10.27 31.16
CA ARG A 493 27.20 10.08 31.16
C ARG A 493 27.91 10.21 29.78
N THR A 494 29.17 10.62 29.78
CA THR A 494 29.90 10.97 28.55
C THR A 494 30.36 9.79 27.67
N LEU A 495 30.14 8.54 28.09
CA LEU A 495 30.74 7.33 27.47
C LEU A 495 29.71 6.43 26.75
N TYR A 496 28.49 6.88 26.45
CA TYR A 496 27.39 5.97 26.06
C TYR A 496 27.51 5.18 24.79
N VAL A 497 28.30 5.68 23.85
CA VAL A 497 28.46 5.03 22.56
C VAL A 497 29.64 4.06 22.60
N GLU A 498 30.36 4.01 23.73
CA GLU A 498 31.60 3.28 23.83
C GLU A 498 31.34 1.87 24.34
N ARG A 499 31.81 0.91 23.55
CA ARG A 499 31.73 -0.51 23.81
C ARG A 499 32.77 -0.88 24.88
N GLY A 500 32.37 -1.58 25.93
CA GLY A 500 33.28 -2.10 26.96
C GLY A 500 33.20 -3.61 27.07
N GLU A 501 34.26 -4.24 27.54
CA GLU A 501 34.32 -5.68 27.82
C GLU A 501 34.66 -5.90 29.30
N VAL A 502 33.90 -6.77 29.97
CA VAL A 502 34.17 -7.15 31.36
C VAL A 502 35.37 -8.09 31.41
N VAL A 503 36.46 -7.66 32.04
CA VAL A 503 37.72 -8.42 32.11
C VAL A 503 37.84 -9.22 33.40
N GLU A 504 37.21 -8.75 34.48
CA GLU A 504 37.26 -9.40 35.79
C GLU A 504 35.92 -9.23 36.53
N ASP A 505 35.49 -10.28 37.23
CA ASP A 505 34.27 -10.29 38.04
C ASP A 505 34.67 -10.43 39.52
N LEU A 506 34.40 -9.40 40.31
CA LEU A 506 34.69 -9.33 41.75
C LEU A 506 33.42 -9.60 42.59
N GLY A 507 32.35 -10.12 41.98
CA GLY A 507 31.06 -10.42 42.61
C GLY A 507 30.03 -9.32 42.39
N GLU A 508 30.04 -8.30 43.26
CA GLU A 508 29.13 -7.14 43.15
C GLU A 508 29.68 -6.05 42.21
N GLU A 509 31.02 -5.99 42.09
CA GLU A 509 31.74 -5.08 41.20
C GLU A 509 32.34 -5.83 40.01
N LEU A 510 32.28 -5.21 38.84
CA LEU A 510 32.81 -5.70 37.58
C LEU A 510 33.90 -4.74 37.10
N VAL A 511 35.02 -5.30 36.63
CA VAL A 511 36.11 -4.52 36.03
C VAL A 511 35.89 -4.49 34.52
N VAL A 512 35.65 -3.29 33.97
CA VAL A 512 35.37 -3.11 32.54
C VAL A 512 36.56 -2.43 31.86
N ALA A 513 37.02 -3.03 30.76
CA ALA A 513 37.93 -2.41 29.81
C ALA A 513 37.12 -1.78 28.67
N TRP A 514 37.14 -0.46 28.59
CA TRP A 514 36.45 0.29 27.53
C TRP A 514 37.30 0.35 26.26
N ASP A 515 36.68 0.14 25.09
CA ASP A 515 37.37 0.08 23.79
C ASP A 515 38.16 1.36 23.48
N CYS A 516 37.64 2.53 23.89
CA CYS A 516 38.30 3.83 23.71
C CYS A 516 39.61 4.01 24.52
N TRP A 517 39.89 3.11 25.47
CA TRP A 517 41.11 3.13 26.29
C TRP A 517 42.07 1.97 25.97
N LYS A 518 41.78 1.13 24.95
CA LYS A 518 42.62 -0.03 24.59
C LYS A 518 44.10 0.31 24.30
N GLU A 519 44.38 1.52 23.83
CA GLU A 519 45.76 1.98 23.57
C GLU A 519 46.48 2.53 24.82
N GLN A 520 45.74 2.90 25.87
CA GLN A 520 46.30 3.34 27.14
C GLN A 520 46.27 2.18 28.12
N SER A 521 47.41 1.49 28.25
CA SER A 521 47.58 0.17 28.88
C SER A 521 47.15 -0.01 30.36
N LYS A 522 46.41 0.93 30.99
CA LYS A 522 46.08 0.87 32.43
C LYS A 522 44.76 1.53 32.88
N LYS A 523 43.75 1.70 32.04
CA LYS A 523 42.44 2.21 32.51
C LYS A 523 41.35 1.16 32.44
N THR A 524 41.40 0.24 33.41
CA THR A 524 40.27 -0.59 33.79
C THR A 524 39.64 0.00 35.04
N ASP A 525 38.36 0.36 34.94
CA ASP A 525 37.60 0.94 36.05
C ASP A 525 36.62 -0.09 36.60
N ARG A 526 36.30 0.03 37.90
CA ARG A 526 35.34 -0.81 38.61
C ARG A 526 33.97 -0.18 38.54
N TYR A 527 32.97 -1.00 38.24
CA TYR A 527 31.57 -0.60 38.14
C TYR A 527 30.70 -1.60 38.88
N LEU A 528 29.67 -1.11 39.57
CA LEU A 528 28.65 -2.02 40.10
C LEU A 528 27.88 -2.66 38.95
N ARG A 529 27.41 -3.89 39.14
CA ARG A 529 26.65 -4.62 38.11
C ARG A 529 25.42 -3.84 37.62
N ASP A 530 24.81 -3.03 38.49
CA ASP A 530 23.62 -2.21 38.18
C ASP A 530 23.96 -0.92 37.41
N GLU A 531 25.23 -0.51 37.36
CA GLU A 531 25.70 0.63 36.57
C GLU A 531 25.95 0.25 35.11
N LEU A 532 25.88 -1.03 34.77
CA LEU A 532 26.17 -1.58 33.46
C LEU A 532 24.92 -2.21 32.83
N ARG A 533 24.83 -2.12 31.51
CA ARG A 533 23.83 -2.83 30.69
C ARG A 533 24.53 -3.53 29.54
N PHE A 534 23.88 -4.53 28.94
CA PHE A 534 24.41 -5.12 27.71
C PHE A 534 24.46 -4.08 26.60
N TRP A 535 25.57 -4.07 25.86
CA TRP A 535 25.71 -3.22 24.68
C TRP A 535 24.75 -3.71 23.58
N GLN A 536 23.95 -2.79 23.03
CA GLN A 536 23.05 -3.05 21.90
C GLN A 536 23.60 -2.28 20.68
N PRO A 537 23.93 -2.97 19.57
CA PRO A 537 24.19 -2.28 18.31
C PRO A 537 22.87 -1.68 17.79
N GLU A 538 22.86 -0.39 17.48
CA GLU A 538 21.79 0.22 16.67
C GLU A 538 21.85 -0.26 15.21
#